data_AF-A0A5C6WAF0-F1
#
_entry.id   AF-A0A5C6WAF0-F1
#
_cell.length_a   1.000
_cell.length_b   1.000
_cell.length_c   1.000
_cell.angle_alpha   90.00
_cell.angle_beta   90.00
_cell.angle_gamma   90.00
#
_symmetry.space_group_name_H-M   'P 1'
#
loop_
_entity.id
_entity.type
_entity.pdbx_description
1 polymer ?
#
loop_
_entity_poly.entity_id
_entity_poly.type
_entity_poly.pdbx_seq_one_letter_code
_entity_poly.pdbx_strand_id
1 'polypeptide(L)'
;MKNRLEKMIELSSWIVTSVLLIKLVPHNKIKEAQVSFLFKQVITWIFGLIVVEKKLIRYPYRLFFKTANKASFTFEYFVYPALCSIFNLYYPEKKNNLLKILYYCFHTSIITGFEVFAEKYTNLIHYKKWSWKWSFITIWFTYFLSRIYFKWFFYGSDSSQTNQQQIIRK
;
A
#
# COMPACT_ATOMS: atom_id res chain seq x y z
N MET A 1 -2.12 -8.21 31.20
CA MET A 1 -1.01 -8.40 30.23
C MET A 1 -1.48 -9.00 28.89
N LYS A 2 -2.71 -8.70 28.41
CA LYS A 2 -3.36 -9.59 27.43
C LYS A 2 -3.02 -9.35 25.94
N ASN A 3 -2.23 -8.33 25.57
CA ASN A 3 -1.92 -8.06 24.15
C ASN A 3 -0.49 -7.51 23.92
N ARG A 4 0.52 -8.02 24.64
CA ARG A 4 1.91 -7.52 24.51
C ARG A 4 2.50 -7.83 23.12
N LEU A 5 2.15 -8.97 22.55
CA LEU A 5 2.67 -9.44 21.26
C LEU A 5 2.14 -8.57 20.12
N GLU A 6 0.84 -8.26 20.11
CA GLU A 6 0.21 -7.42 19.11
C GLU A 6 0.75 -5.99 19.15
N LYS A 7 0.95 -5.45 20.37
CA LYS A 7 1.60 -4.14 20.54
C LYS A 7 3.02 -4.14 19.98
N MET A 8 3.77 -5.21 20.21
CA MET A 8 5.14 -5.33 19.71
C MET A 8 5.17 -5.44 18.19
N ILE A 9 4.24 -6.18 17.57
CA ILE A 9 4.12 -6.30 16.11
C ILE A 9 3.75 -4.97 15.46
N GLU A 10 2.79 -4.23 16.03
CA GLU A 10 2.44 -2.92 15.50
C GLU A 10 3.62 -1.94 15.60
N LEU A 11 4.30 -1.89 16.75
CA LEU A 11 5.46 -1.01 16.94
C LEU A 11 6.63 -1.40 16.04
N SER A 12 6.93 -2.70 15.90
CA SER A 12 7.97 -3.18 15.00
C SER A 12 7.64 -2.87 13.56
N SER A 13 6.36 -3.01 13.15
CA SER A 13 5.91 -2.64 11.80
C SER A 13 6.17 -1.15 11.55
N TRP A 14 5.87 -0.27 12.50
CA TRP A 14 6.17 1.15 12.38
C TRP A 14 7.67 1.43 12.19
N ILE A 15 8.50 0.83 13.03
CA ILE A 15 9.97 1.03 12.98
C ILE A 15 10.50 0.51 11.64
N VAL A 16 10.15 -0.72 11.26
CA VAL A 16 10.62 -1.35 10.02
C VAL A 16 10.16 -0.55 8.80
N THR A 17 8.89 -0.16 8.74
CA THR A 17 8.36 0.64 7.63
C THR A 17 9.04 2.01 7.54
N SER A 18 9.28 2.68 8.67
CA SER A 18 9.99 3.97 8.69
C SER A 18 11.43 3.84 8.19
N VAL A 19 12.16 2.82 8.66
CA VAL A 19 13.52 2.53 8.21
C VAL A 19 13.56 2.18 6.72
N LEU A 20 12.61 1.39 6.25
CA LEU A 20 12.48 1.06 4.82
C LEU A 20 12.27 2.31 3.97
N LEU A 21 11.37 3.21 4.38
CA LEU A 21 11.14 4.46 3.66
C LEU A 21 12.40 5.33 3.65
N ILE A 22 13.06 5.53 4.79
CA ILE A 22 14.27 6.38 4.87
C ILE A 22 15.41 5.80 4.01
N LYS A 23 15.58 4.47 3.97
CA LYS A 23 16.68 3.81 3.25
C LYS A 23 16.40 3.65 1.75
N LEU A 24 15.15 3.40 1.36
CA LEU A 24 14.77 3.09 -0.03
C LEU A 24 14.18 4.29 -0.79
N VAL A 25 13.79 5.38 -0.11
CA VAL A 25 13.34 6.60 -0.78
C VAL A 25 14.54 7.54 -0.91
N PRO A 26 15.13 7.68 -2.12
CA PRO A 26 16.22 8.63 -2.31
C PRO A 26 15.67 10.07 -2.27
N HIS A 27 16.49 11.01 -1.78
CA HIS A 27 16.08 12.41 -1.60
C HIS A 27 15.54 13.08 -2.87
N ASN A 28 16.03 12.67 -4.04
CA ASN A 28 15.58 13.19 -5.33
C ASN A 28 14.17 12.73 -5.75
N LYS A 29 13.62 11.68 -5.13
CA LYS A 29 12.31 11.10 -5.47
C LYS A 29 11.30 11.16 -4.33
N ILE A 30 11.52 12.03 -3.33
CA ILE A 30 10.59 12.20 -2.21
C ILE A 30 9.18 12.58 -2.70
N LYS A 31 9.08 13.44 -3.73
CA LYS A 31 7.78 13.85 -4.31
C LYS A 31 7.03 12.65 -4.91
N GLU A 32 7.73 11.81 -5.68
CA GLU A 32 7.19 10.56 -6.23
C GLU A 32 6.66 9.65 -5.13
N ALA A 33 7.45 9.46 -4.07
CA ALA A 33 7.08 8.66 -2.91
C ALA A 33 5.82 9.21 -2.22
N GLN A 34 5.78 10.51 -1.93
CA GLN A 34 4.66 11.15 -1.23
C GLN A 34 3.35 11.05 -2.01
N VAL A 35 3.37 11.26 -3.33
CA VAL A 35 2.16 11.15 -4.17
C VAL A 35 1.63 9.73 -4.15
N SER A 36 2.48 8.72 -4.32
CA SER A 36 2.08 7.32 -4.22
C SER A 36 1.56 6.96 -2.83
N PHE A 37 2.19 7.46 -1.78
CA PHE A 37 1.80 7.23 -0.39
C PHE A 37 0.40 7.76 -0.13
N LEU A 38 0.17 9.05 -0.37
CA LEU A 38 -1.10 9.72 -0.10
C LEU A 38 -2.24 9.12 -0.91
N PHE A 39 -1.99 8.83 -2.20
CA PHE A 39 -3.00 8.20 -3.04
C PHE A 39 -3.38 6.81 -2.54
N LYS A 40 -2.39 5.99 -2.16
CA LYS A 40 -2.65 4.66 -1.60
C LYS A 40 -3.40 4.74 -0.29
N GLN A 41 -3.10 5.72 0.57
CA GLN A 41 -3.77 5.94 1.85
C GLN A 41 -5.27 6.20 1.69
N VAL A 42 -5.68 6.96 0.66
CA VAL A 42 -7.11 7.17 0.36
C VAL A 42 -7.79 5.85 -0.04
N ILE A 43 -7.15 5.08 -0.91
CA ILE A 43 -7.68 3.79 -1.36
C ILE A 43 -7.83 2.81 -0.20
N THR A 44 -6.76 2.62 0.58
CA THR A 44 -6.75 1.67 1.69
C THR A 44 -7.76 2.06 2.76
N TRP A 45 -7.96 3.36 3.00
CA TRP A 45 -8.99 3.81 3.91
C TRP A 45 -10.40 3.44 3.45
N ILE A 46 -10.75 3.73 2.19
CA ILE A 46 -12.07 3.39 1.63
C ILE A 46 -12.31 1.87 1.69
N PHE A 47 -11.33 1.06 1.25
CA PHE A 47 -11.43 -0.40 1.30
C PHE A 47 -11.52 -0.92 2.73
N GLY A 48 -10.70 -0.40 3.65
CA GLY A 48 -10.72 -0.77 5.06
C GLY A 48 -12.09 -0.54 5.70
N LEU A 49 -12.72 0.60 5.44
CA LEU A 49 -14.07 0.89 5.89
C LEU A 49 -15.09 -0.09 5.31
N ILE A 50 -15.12 -0.29 3.98
CA ILE A 50 -16.07 -1.19 3.30
C ILE A 50 -15.98 -2.61 3.87
N VAL A 51 -14.76 -3.12 4.04
CA VAL A 51 -14.51 -4.49 4.50
C VAL A 51 -14.95 -4.69 5.95
N VAL A 52 -14.75 -3.68 6.80
CA VAL A 52 -15.19 -3.76 8.21
C VAL A 52 -16.70 -3.54 8.35
N GLU A 53 -17.29 -2.62 7.59
CA GLU A 53 -18.73 -2.36 7.62
C GLU A 53 -19.55 -3.56 7.14
N LYS A 54 -19.08 -4.22 6.07
CA LYS A 54 -19.67 -5.48 5.60
C LYS A 54 -19.38 -6.68 6.52
N LYS A 55 -18.70 -6.47 7.65
CA LYS A 55 -18.30 -7.49 8.63
C LYS A 55 -17.51 -8.64 7.99
N LEU A 56 -16.75 -8.34 6.94
CA LEU A 56 -15.94 -9.31 6.20
C LEU A 56 -14.67 -9.64 6.99
N ILE A 57 -14.03 -8.60 7.53
CA ILE A 57 -12.87 -8.67 8.43
C ILE A 57 -13.22 -7.96 9.74
N ARG A 58 -12.71 -8.47 10.86
CA ARG A 58 -12.74 -7.80 12.17
C ARG A 58 -11.32 -7.60 12.68
N TYR A 59 -11.10 -6.46 13.34
CA TYR A 59 -9.83 -6.12 14.00
C TYR A 59 -10.04 -6.09 15.53
N PRO A 60 -9.90 -7.23 16.24
CA PRO A 60 -10.20 -7.33 17.66
C PRO A 60 -9.22 -6.52 18.52
N TYR A 61 -7.94 -6.56 18.19
CA TYR A 61 -6.93 -5.69 18.78
C TYR A 61 -6.60 -4.52 17.85
N ARG A 62 -6.62 -3.32 18.41
CA ARG A 62 -6.29 -2.06 17.72
C ARG A 62 -5.49 -1.18 18.68
N LEU A 63 -4.26 -0.82 18.32
CA LEU A 63 -3.44 0.07 19.16
C LEU A 63 -3.90 1.53 19.09
N PHE A 64 -4.33 2.00 17.92
CA PHE A 64 -4.74 3.39 17.67
C PHE A 64 -6.22 3.53 17.28
N PHE A 65 -6.84 4.67 17.63
CA PHE A 65 -8.20 5.08 17.25
C PHE A 65 -9.32 4.03 17.42
N LYS A 66 -9.34 3.32 18.56
CA LYS A 66 -10.33 2.26 18.87
C LYS A 66 -11.80 2.67 18.65
N THR A 67 -12.13 3.95 18.85
CA THR A 67 -13.51 4.46 18.76
C THR A 67 -13.82 5.06 17.38
N ALA A 68 -12.84 5.66 16.70
CA ALA A 68 -13.06 6.44 15.47
C ALA A 68 -12.87 5.65 14.18
N ASN A 69 -11.94 4.67 14.15
CA ASN A 69 -11.70 3.83 12.98
C ASN A 69 -11.85 2.36 13.34
N LYS A 70 -12.77 1.68 12.64
CA LYS A 70 -13.02 0.25 12.85
C LYS A 70 -11.95 -0.64 12.19
N ALA A 71 -11.12 -0.05 11.34
CA ALA A 71 -10.07 -0.69 10.58
C ALA A 71 -8.68 -0.49 11.22
N SER A 72 -7.66 -1.27 10.84
CA SER A 72 -6.33 -1.17 11.47
C SER A 72 -5.55 0.02 10.92
N PHE A 73 -5.44 1.08 11.73
CA PHE A 73 -4.76 2.31 11.34
C PHE A 73 -3.31 2.07 10.89
N THR A 74 -2.55 1.29 11.67
CA THR A 74 -1.14 1.00 11.39
C THR A 74 -0.94 0.39 10.00
N PHE A 75 -1.71 -0.64 9.65
CA PHE A 75 -1.50 -1.34 8.38
C PHE A 75 -2.09 -0.57 7.19
N GLU A 76 -3.29 -0.03 7.36
CA GLU A 76 -4.01 0.59 6.24
C GLU A 76 -3.48 1.99 5.92
N TYR A 77 -3.06 2.77 6.91
CA TYR A 77 -2.64 4.17 6.68
C TYR A 77 -1.13 4.35 6.61
N PHE A 78 -0.34 3.41 7.14
CA PHE A 78 1.10 3.56 7.19
C PHE A 78 1.84 2.47 6.41
N VAL A 79 1.70 1.20 6.81
CA VAL A 79 2.47 0.11 6.21
C VAL A 79 2.14 -0.07 4.72
N TYR A 80 0.85 -0.19 4.36
CA TYR A 80 0.46 -0.44 2.98
C TYR A 80 0.77 0.74 2.04
N PRO A 81 0.49 2.01 2.42
CA PRO A 81 0.92 3.18 1.65
C PRO A 81 2.43 3.29 1.47
N ALA A 82 3.22 2.97 2.50
CA ALA A 82 4.67 2.99 2.44
C ALA A 82 5.22 1.97 1.44
N LEU A 83 4.78 0.71 1.53
CA LEU A 83 5.18 -0.34 0.58
C LEU A 83 4.78 0.00 -0.85
N CYS A 84 3.62 0.65 -1.03
CA CYS A 84 3.17 1.12 -2.33
C CYS A 84 4.03 2.24 -2.92
N SER A 85 4.59 3.09 -2.07
CA SER A 85 5.52 4.14 -2.49
C SER A 85 6.82 3.52 -3.02
N ILE A 86 7.39 2.57 -2.28
CA ILE A 86 8.59 1.82 -2.69
C ILE A 86 8.32 1.06 -4.00
N PHE A 87 7.19 0.38 -4.10
CA PHE A 87 6.78 -0.32 -5.33
C PHE A 87 6.78 0.61 -6.56
N ASN A 88 6.22 1.81 -6.44
CA ASN A 88 6.15 2.74 -7.58
C ASN A 88 7.51 3.32 -7.96
N LEU A 89 8.38 3.57 -6.97
CA LEU A 89 9.74 4.10 -7.16
C LEU A 89 10.66 3.13 -7.91
N TYR A 90 10.58 1.84 -7.56
CA TYR A 90 11.45 0.78 -8.11
C TYR A 90 10.78 -0.02 -9.24
N TYR A 91 9.62 0.41 -9.72
CA TYR A 91 8.89 -0.31 -10.75
C TYR A 91 9.71 -0.42 -12.05
N PRO A 92 9.93 -1.63 -12.59
CA PRO A 92 10.75 -1.83 -13.77
C PRO A 92 10.01 -1.47 -15.08
N GLU A 93 10.03 -0.19 -15.46
CA GLU A 93 9.39 0.33 -16.69
C GLU A 93 9.89 -0.36 -17.97
N LYS A 94 11.22 -0.50 -18.11
CA LYS A 94 11.90 -0.94 -19.35
C LYS A 94 12.00 -2.46 -19.51
N LYS A 95 11.35 -3.25 -18.65
CA LYS A 95 11.45 -4.73 -18.65
C LYS A 95 10.21 -5.37 -19.26
N ASN A 96 10.33 -6.66 -19.57
CA ASN A 96 9.27 -7.48 -20.19
C ASN A 96 7.98 -7.51 -19.35
N ASN A 97 6.84 -7.67 -20.02
CA ASN A 97 5.52 -7.73 -19.39
C ASN A 97 5.42 -8.85 -18.34
N LEU A 98 6.09 -9.98 -18.56
CA LEU A 98 6.16 -11.07 -17.57
C LEU A 98 6.83 -10.62 -16.26
N LEU A 99 7.94 -9.88 -16.35
CA LEU A 99 8.65 -9.41 -15.16
C LEU A 99 7.81 -8.37 -14.39
N LYS A 100 7.05 -7.55 -15.11
CA LYS A 100 6.10 -6.61 -14.51
C LYS A 100 5.03 -7.36 -13.72
N ILE A 101 4.38 -8.37 -14.32
CA ILE A 101 3.37 -9.20 -13.64
C ILE A 101 3.98 -9.88 -12.41
N LEU A 102 5.17 -10.47 -12.55
CA LEU A 102 5.87 -11.09 -11.43
C LEU A 102 6.18 -10.10 -10.31
N TYR A 103 6.55 -8.86 -10.66
CA TYR A 103 6.81 -7.80 -9.69
C TYR A 103 5.55 -7.41 -8.89
N TYR A 104 4.39 -7.31 -9.56
CA TYR A 104 3.09 -7.14 -8.89
C TYR A 104 2.75 -8.31 -7.99
N CYS A 105 2.87 -9.54 -8.49
CA CYS A 105 2.57 -10.75 -7.73
C CYS A 105 3.46 -10.85 -6.50
N PHE A 106 4.76 -10.56 -6.62
CA PHE A 106 5.71 -10.58 -5.51
C PHE A 106 5.32 -9.60 -4.40
N HIS A 107 5.06 -8.33 -4.74
CA HIS A 107 4.67 -7.32 -3.76
C HIS A 107 3.30 -7.60 -3.13
N THR A 108 2.36 -8.11 -3.93
CA THR A 108 1.03 -8.52 -3.45
C THR A 108 1.13 -9.71 -2.50
N SER A 109 1.96 -10.70 -2.83
CA SER A 109 2.20 -11.89 -2.00
C SER A 109 2.85 -11.54 -0.66
N ILE A 110 3.79 -10.58 -0.62
CA ILE A 110 4.39 -10.13 0.66
C ILE A 110 3.32 -9.58 1.58
N ILE A 111 2.47 -8.68 1.08
CA ILE A 111 1.40 -8.07 1.89
C ILE A 111 0.36 -9.11 2.31
N THR A 112 -0.13 -9.91 1.35
CA THR A 112 -1.15 -10.93 1.64
C THR A 112 -0.61 -11.99 2.59
N GLY A 113 0.67 -12.38 2.44
CA GLY A 113 1.34 -13.31 3.33
C GLY A 113 1.47 -12.77 4.75
N PHE A 114 1.83 -11.48 4.89
CA PHE A 114 1.85 -10.82 6.19
C PHE A 114 0.44 -10.74 6.81
N GLU A 115 -0.58 -10.45 6.00
CA GLU A 115 -1.98 -10.41 6.44
C GLU A 115 -2.47 -11.77 6.94
N VAL A 116 -2.18 -12.85 6.20
CA VAL A 116 -2.50 -14.23 6.61
C VAL A 116 -1.70 -14.65 7.84
N PHE A 117 -0.44 -14.24 7.94
CA PHE A 117 0.37 -14.48 9.14
C PHE A 117 -0.23 -13.77 10.36
N ALA A 118 -0.60 -12.49 10.21
CA ALA A 118 -1.27 -11.73 11.25
C ALA A 118 -2.61 -12.37 11.63
N GLU A 119 -3.40 -12.85 10.67
CA GLU A 119 -4.68 -13.50 10.94
C GLU A 119 -4.54 -14.84 11.67
N LYS A 120 -3.53 -15.64 11.33
CA LYS A 120 -3.33 -16.97 11.92
C LYS A 120 -2.65 -16.95 13.30
N TYR A 121 -1.74 -16.01 13.52
CA TYR A 121 -0.88 -16.00 14.72
C TYR A 121 -1.17 -14.84 15.69
N THR A 122 -2.02 -13.88 15.32
CA THR A 122 -2.26 -12.69 16.15
C THR A 122 -3.74 -12.34 16.19
N ASN A 123 -4.16 -11.61 17.21
CA ASN A 123 -5.51 -11.07 17.28
C ASN A 123 -5.64 -9.71 16.56
N LEU A 124 -4.75 -9.41 15.61
CA LEU A 124 -4.79 -8.18 14.83
C LEU A 124 -5.92 -8.24 13.80
N ILE A 125 -6.08 -9.37 13.10
CA ILE A 125 -7.02 -9.54 12.00
C ILE A 125 -7.77 -10.85 12.18
N HIS A 126 -9.10 -10.83 11.99
CA HIS A 126 -9.92 -12.04 11.94
C HIS A 126 -10.79 -12.02 10.69
N TYR A 127 -10.64 -13.04 9.85
CA TYR A 127 -11.52 -13.25 8.72
C TYR A 127 -12.83 -13.90 9.18
N LYS A 128 -13.96 -13.31 8.76
CA LYS A 128 -15.29 -13.85 9.06
C LYS A 128 -15.97 -14.45 7.83
N LYS A 129 -16.04 -13.66 6.76
CA LYS A 129 -16.56 -14.07 5.44
C LYS A 129 -15.59 -13.70 4.32
N TRP A 130 -14.35 -13.42 4.70
CA TRP A 130 -13.28 -13.00 3.82
C TRP A 130 -12.30 -14.14 3.64
N SER A 131 -11.64 -14.20 2.49
CA SER A 131 -10.58 -15.16 2.24
C SER A 131 -9.34 -14.42 1.77
N TRP A 132 -8.17 -15.00 2.03
CA TRP A 132 -6.89 -14.44 1.58
C TRP A 132 -6.84 -14.18 0.07
N LYS A 133 -7.62 -14.94 -0.73
CA LYS A 133 -7.76 -14.73 -2.18
C LYS A 133 -8.35 -13.36 -2.51
N TRP A 134 -9.35 -12.91 -1.74
CA TRP A 134 -9.94 -11.59 -1.91
C TRP A 134 -8.97 -10.48 -1.52
N SER A 135 -8.19 -10.66 -0.43
CA SER A 135 -7.10 -9.74 -0.09
C SER A 135 -6.08 -9.65 -1.23
N PHE A 136 -5.66 -10.80 -1.79
CA PHE A 136 -4.72 -10.83 -2.90
C PHE A 136 -5.24 -10.03 -4.12
N ILE A 137 -6.48 -10.29 -4.56
CA ILE A 137 -7.07 -9.62 -5.72
C ILE A 137 -7.22 -8.12 -5.48
N THR A 138 -7.71 -7.71 -4.30
CA THR A 138 -7.89 -6.29 -3.96
C THR A 138 -6.56 -5.55 -3.83
N ILE A 139 -5.56 -6.14 -3.18
CA ILE A 139 -4.22 -5.55 -3.06
C ILE A 139 -3.58 -5.41 -4.44
N TRP A 140 -3.65 -6.44 -5.28
CA TRP A 140 -3.13 -6.41 -6.64
C TRP A 140 -3.79 -5.30 -7.46
N PHE A 141 -5.12 -5.22 -7.43
CA PHE A 141 -5.88 -4.20 -8.15
C PHE A 141 -5.57 -2.78 -7.66
N THR A 142 -5.42 -2.59 -6.34
CA THR A 142 -5.08 -1.27 -5.79
C THR A 142 -3.63 -0.86 -6.08
N TYR A 143 -2.70 -1.81 -6.24
CA TYR A 143 -1.36 -1.53 -6.79
C TYR A 143 -1.43 -1.08 -8.24
N PHE A 144 -2.24 -1.76 -9.05
CA PHE A 144 -2.45 -1.40 -10.45
C PHE A 144 -3.03 0.02 -10.60
N LEU A 145 -4.07 0.35 -9.82
CA LEU A 145 -4.65 1.70 -9.77
C LEU A 145 -3.62 2.75 -9.33
N SER A 146 -2.85 2.46 -8.27
CA SER A 146 -1.78 3.36 -7.81
C SER A 146 -0.76 3.63 -8.91
N ARG A 147 -0.42 2.61 -9.72
CA ARG A 147 0.51 2.79 -10.83
C ARG A 147 -0.06 3.66 -11.95
N ILE A 148 -1.33 3.46 -12.31
CA ILE A 148 -2.00 4.30 -13.31
C ILE A 148 -1.98 5.76 -12.85
N TYR A 149 -2.38 6.01 -11.60
CA TYR A 149 -2.39 7.36 -11.04
C TYR A 149 -0.99 7.98 -11.00
N PHE A 150 0.01 7.22 -10.56
CA PHE A 150 1.40 7.67 -10.53
C PHE A 150 1.90 8.07 -11.93
N LYS A 151 1.62 7.23 -12.94
CA LYS A 151 1.99 7.53 -14.33
C LYS A 151 1.29 8.78 -14.85
N TRP A 152 -0.01 8.89 -14.60
CA TRP A 152 -0.79 10.05 -15.01
C TRP A 152 -0.28 11.34 -14.36
N PHE A 153 0.03 11.32 -13.07
CA PHE A 153 0.48 12.51 -12.34
C PHE A 153 1.84 13.02 -12.83
N PHE A 154 2.81 12.13 -13.02
CA PHE A 154 4.18 12.54 -13.39
C PHE A 154 4.42 12.60 -14.91
N TYR A 155 3.92 11.63 -15.67
CA TYR A 155 4.16 11.53 -17.12
C TYR A 155 2.99 12.02 -17.97
N GLY A 156 1.80 12.20 -17.38
CA GLY A 156 0.66 12.78 -18.09
C GLY A 156 0.79 14.28 -18.34
N SER A 157 1.70 14.98 -17.64
CA SER A 157 1.98 16.40 -17.83
C SER A 157 3.15 16.69 -18.79
N ASP A 158 4.09 15.74 -18.95
CA ASP A 158 5.27 15.89 -19.84
C ASP A 158 4.91 15.82 -21.34
N SER A 159 3.82 15.14 -21.68
CA SER A 159 3.29 15.11 -23.06
C SER A 159 2.75 16.47 -23.51
N SER A 160 2.38 17.35 -22.58
CA SER A 160 1.96 18.72 -22.88
C SER A 160 3.16 19.67 -23.10
N GLN A 161 4.28 19.47 -22.40
CA GLN A 161 5.46 20.33 -22.51
C GLN A 161 6.36 19.98 -23.71
N THR A 162 6.45 18.70 -24.07
CA THR A 162 7.21 18.25 -25.25
C THR A 162 6.59 18.78 -26.55
N ASN A 163 5.26 18.88 -26.62
CA ASN A 163 4.57 19.49 -27.76
C ASN A 163 4.74 21.01 -27.82
N GLN A 164 4.77 21.73 -26.68
CA GLN A 164 4.98 23.19 -26.69
C GLN A 164 6.39 23.58 -27.14
N GLN A 165 7.43 22.83 -26.77
CA GLN A 165 8.81 23.10 -27.25
C GLN A 165 9.00 22.82 -28.74
N GLN A 166 8.22 21.90 -29.33
CA GLN A 166 8.24 21.66 -30.77
C GLN A 166 7.44 22.68 -31.57
N ILE A 167 6.39 23.27 -30.99
CA ILE A 167 5.58 24.33 -31.62
C ILE A 167 6.31 25.68 -31.62
N ILE A 168 7.09 26.01 -30.59
CA ILE A 168 7.86 27.27 -30.51
C ILE A 168 9.11 27.24 -31.43
N ARG A 169 9.52 26.06 -31.90
CA ARG A 169 10.67 25.88 -32.81
C ARG A 169 10.28 25.76 -34.29
N LYS A 170 9.02 25.96 -34.65
CA LYS A 170 8.53 26.08 -36.02
C LYS A 170 8.05 27.50 -36.27
#